data_AF-A0A8S2WVJ8-F1
#
_entry.id   AF-A0A8S2WVJ8-F1
#
_cell.length_a   1.000
_cell.length_b   1.000
_cell.length_c   1.000
_cell.angle_alpha   90.00
_cell.angle_beta   90.00
_cell.angle_gamma   90.00
#
_symmetry.space_group_name_H-M   'P 1'
#
loop_
_entity.id
_entity.type
_entity.pdbx_description
1 polymer ?
#
loop_
_entity_poly.entity_id
_entity_poly.type
_entity_poly.pdbx_seq_one_letter_code
_entity_poly.pdbx_strand_id
1 'polypeptide(L)'
;VYKQKVKHLLYEQQNNIAELKAETIAELKVAQETHNEAENTMWKEKRELKVNMKDQELAQQEVVRNLKKTNESYVSKLRDDFLREAREIEEKYEKKLRDLREEMELRRKTEIHEIEERKNQQINDLLRNHEKAFSDIKNYYNDITLNNLNLINTLKNEIEKKKQEEERSEKRMAELENENRKMREPLEAAKKETEELRRRAENYEKIKSLYESKKNQMKNCESDLKNSKWEYEVLLQRFEIIQKERDDLYNKFIKAINEVQQKSSLKNLLLEKKLSTLADSLEKKEAQLNEVLSASNLDPASLSVVTRKLEEVLDAKNTSIRDLQYELARVCKAHNDILRTYEAKLRQFGIPIEEIGFKPLESTVAGQQLGRGVAGLVTSPP
;
A
#
# COMPACT_ATOMS: atom_id res chain seq x y z
N VAL A 1 97.41 -212.60 -100.97
CA VAL A 1 96.91 -212.35 -99.59
C VAL A 1 97.01 -210.87 -99.20
N TYR A 2 98.17 -210.21 -99.28
CA TYR A 2 98.32 -208.79 -98.86
C TYR A 2 97.51 -207.74 -99.65
N LYS A 3 97.25 -207.97 -100.95
CA LYS A 3 96.57 -206.98 -101.83
C LYS A 3 95.08 -206.78 -101.51
N GLN A 4 94.38 -207.80 -101.03
CA GLN A 4 92.96 -207.69 -100.62
C GLN A 4 92.79 -206.95 -99.28
N LYS A 5 93.76 -207.10 -98.36
CA LYS A 5 93.73 -206.45 -97.04
C LYS A 5 93.87 -204.93 -97.14
N VAL A 6 94.73 -204.43 -98.04
CA VAL A 6 94.88 -202.99 -98.33
C VAL A 6 93.61 -202.41 -98.96
N LYS A 7 92.94 -203.16 -99.85
CA LYS A 7 91.71 -202.70 -100.50
C LYS A 7 90.55 -202.57 -99.50
N HIS A 8 90.48 -203.48 -98.53
CA HIS A 8 89.48 -203.40 -97.44
C HIS A 8 89.77 -202.24 -96.49
N LEU A 9 91.04 -202.06 -96.08
CA LEU A 9 91.48 -200.93 -95.25
C LEU A 9 91.23 -199.56 -95.89
N LEU A 10 91.46 -199.42 -97.20
CA LEU A 10 91.16 -198.18 -97.92
C LEU A 10 89.65 -197.92 -98.01
N TYR A 11 88.85 -198.96 -98.20
CA TYR A 11 87.39 -198.82 -98.23
C TYR A 11 86.83 -198.48 -96.84
N GLU A 12 87.36 -199.11 -95.79
CA GLU A 12 87.00 -198.86 -94.40
C GLU A 12 87.46 -197.46 -93.95
N GLN A 13 88.66 -197.02 -94.34
CA GLN A 13 89.12 -195.65 -94.11
C GLN A 13 88.26 -194.64 -94.88
N GLN A 14 87.88 -194.94 -96.12
CA GLN A 14 87.04 -194.05 -96.91
C GLN A 14 85.60 -193.99 -96.39
N ASN A 15 85.07 -195.11 -95.90
CA ASN A 15 83.79 -195.14 -95.19
C ASN A 15 83.88 -194.34 -93.88
N ASN A 16 84.89 -194.56 -93.04
CA ASN A 16 85.07 -193.81 -91.80
C ASN A 16 85.24 -192.31 -92.07
N ILE A 17 85.97 -191.91 -93.12
CA ILE A 17 86.08 -190.49 -93.52
C ILE A 17 84.74 -189.95 -94.01
N ALA A 18 83.96 -190.73 -94.76
CA ALA A 18 82.63 -190.32 -95.22
C ALA A 18 81.64 -190.20 -94.05
N GLU A 19 81.70 -191.11 -93.09
CA GLU A 19 80.87 -191.15 -91.88
C GLU A 19 81.23 -190.00 -90.94
N LEU A 20 82.52 -189.77 -90.64
CA LEU A 20 82.99 -188.58 -89.91
C LEU A 20 82.62 -187.27 -90.60
N LYS A 21 82.67 -187.21 -91.93
CA LYS A 21 82.21 -186.03 -92.69
C LYS A 21 80.70 -185.85 -92.60
N ALA A 22 79.93 -186.92 -92.67
CA ALA A 22 78.48 -186.86 -92.52
C ALA A 22 78.08 -186.46 -91.09
N GLU A 23 78.77 -186.99 -90.09
CA GLU A 23 78.59 -186.66 -88.67
C GLU A 23 78.97 -185.21 -88.38
N THR A 24 80.13 -184.73 -88.84
CA THR A 24 80.51 -183.31 -88.69
C THR A 24 79.58 -182.36 -89.45
N ILE A 25 79.05 -182.74 -90.63
CA ILE A 25 78.03 -181.94 -91.33
C ILE A 25 76.71 -181.92 -90.55
N ALA A 26 76.30 -183.04 -89.97
CA ALA A 26 75.10 -183.13 -89.14
C ALA A 26 75.26 -182.31 -87.85
N GLU A 27 76.40 -182.40 -87.16
CA GLU A 27 76.74 -181.60 -85.99
C GLU A 27 76.76 -180.10 -86.32
N LEU A 28 77.40 -179.69 -87.42
CA LEU A 28 77.40 -178.29 -87.86
C LEU A 28 75.99 -177.80 -88.18
N LYS A 29 75.15 -178.64 -88.78
CA LYS A 29 73.76 -178.29 -89.06
C LYS A 29 72.95 -178.12 -87.78
N VAL A 30 73.09 -179.03 -86.81
CA VAL A 30 72.47 -178.91 -85.48
C VAL A 30 73.00 -177.66 -84.75
N ALA A 31 74.30 -177.38 -84.79
CA ALA A 31 74.89 -176.18 -84.21
C ALA A 31 74.36 -174.89 -84.88
N GLN A 32 74.18 -174.90 -86.20
CA GLN A 32 73.60 -173.77 -86.94
C GLN A 32 72.11 -173.60 -86.62
N GLU A 33 71.34 -174.69 -86.54
CA GLU A 33 69.92 -174.65 -86.17
C GLU A 33 69.73 -174.13 -84.75
N THR A 34 70.48 -174.66 -83.78
CA THR A 34 70.46 -174.19 -82.38
C THR A 34 70.91 -172.73 -82.25
N HIS A 35 71.94 -172.29 -82.98
CA HIS A 35 72.34 -170.89 -83.02
C HIS A 35 71.23 -170.00 -83.60
N ASN A 36 70.61 -170.40 -84.71
CA ASN A 36 69.51 -169.65 -85.33
C ASN A 36 68.29 -169.59 -84.40
N GLU A 37 67.99 -170.66 -83.66
CA GLU A 37 66.95 -170.68 -82.64
C GLU A 37 67.26 -169.71 -81.50
N ALA A 38 68.48 -169.76 -80.94
CA ALA A 38 68.91 -168.84 -79.90
C ALA A 38 68.92 -167.38 -80.37
N GLU A 39 69.30 -167.11 -81.62
CA GLU A 39 69.23 -165.77 -82.19
C GLU A 39 67.78 -165.31 -82.32
N ASN A 40 66.89 -166.19 -82.80
CA ASN A 40 65.46 -165.90 -82.90
C ASN A 40 64.81 -165.66 -81.54
N THR A 41 65.17 -166.41 -80.49
CA THR A 41 64.69 -166.15 -79.12
C THR A 41 65.21 -164.82 -78.60
N MET A 42 66.50 -164.51 -78.79
CA MET A 42 67.08 -163.22 -78.43
C MET A 42 66.41 -162.05 -79.16
N TRP A 43 66.06 -162.22 -80.44
CA TRP A 43 65.31 -161.21 -81.20
C TRP A 43 63.88 -161.02 -80.66
N LYS A 44 63.20 -162.11 -80.28
CA LYS A 44 61.87 -162.04 -79.64
C LYS A 44 61.94 -161.36 -78.28
N GLU A 45 62.85 -161.77 -77.41
CA GLU A 45 63.06 -161.17 -76.09
C GLU A 45 63.42 -159.68 -76.19
N LYS A 46 64.32 -159.31 -77.11
CA LYS A 46 64.65 -157.89 -77.38
C LYS A 46 63.43 -157.12 -77.86
N ARG A 47 62.55 -157.72 -78.66
CA ARG A 47 61.31 -157.09 -79.13
C ARG A 47 60.32 -156.93 -77.98
N GLU A 48 60.14 -157.95 -77.16
CA GLU A 48 59.29 -157.92 -75.97
C GLU A 48 59.79 -156.91 -74.94
N LEU A 49 61.08 -156.89 -74.63
CA LEU A 49 61.69 -155.89 -73.75
C LEU A 49 61.50 -154.46 -74.27
N LYS A 50 61.61 -154.24 -75.59
CA LYS A 50 61.31 -152.93 -76.19
C LYS A 50 59.84 -152.54 -76.04
N VAL A 51 58.92 -153.48 -76.20
CA VAL A 51 57.48 -153.24 -75.99
C VAL A 51 57.22 -152.94 -74.52
N ASN A 52 57.71 -153.76 -73.60
CA ASN A 52 57.56 -153.57 -72.15
C ASN A 52 58.17 -152.24 -71.68
N MET A 53 59.35 -151.86 -72.18
CA MET A 53 59.95 -150.55 -71.88
C MET A 53 59.07 -149.43 -72.40
N LYS A 54 58.48 -149.56 -73.59
CA LYS A 54 57.59 -148.55 -74.14
C LYS A 54 56.29 -148.44 -73.36
N ASP A 55 55.73 -149.56 -72.93
CA ASP A 55 54.52 -149.60 -72.11
C ASP A 55 54.77 -148.99 -70.73
N GLN A 56 55.92 -149.26 -70.12
CA GLN A 56 56.34 -148.61 -68.87
C GLN A 56 56.54 -147.10 -69.04
N GLU A 57 57.19 -146.64 -70.13
CA GLU A 57 57.31 -145.21 -70.43
C GLU A 57 55.93 -144.54 -70.56
N LEU A 58 55.01 -145.17 -71.30
CA LEU A 58 53.65 -144.65 -71.48
C LEU A 58 52.88 -144.61 -70.17
N ALA A 59 52.97 -145.66 -69.35
CA ALA A 59 52.36 -145.70 -68.02
C ALA A 59 52.91 -144.60 -67.09
N GLN A 60 54.24 -144.39 -67.09
CA GLN A 60 54.86 -143.30 -66.31
C GLN A 60 54.42 -141.92 -66.82
N GLN A 61 54.36 -141.72 -68.14
CA GLN A 61 53.84 -140.48 -68.73
C GLN A 61 52.38 -140.24 -68.34
N GLU A 62 51.56 -141.29 -68.28
CA GLU A 62 50.17 -141.19 -67.85
C GLU A 62 50.05 -140.84 -66.36
N VAL A 63 50.86 -141.44 -65.49
CA VAL A 63 50.94 -141.07 -64.07
C VAL A 63 51.34 -139.61 -63.89
N VAL A 64 52.38 -139.16 -64.59
CA VAL A 64 52.83 -137.75 -64.54
C VAL A 64 51.73 -136.82 -65.07
N ARG A 65 51.05 -137.18 -66.16
CA ARG A 65 49.92 -136.42 -66.70
C ARG A 65 48.78 -136.33 -65.68
N ASN A 66 48.43 -137.43 -65.02
CA ASN A 66 47.39 -137.46 -64.00
C ASN A 66 47.76 -136.62 -62.78
N LEU A 67 49.00 -136.72 -62.29
CA LEU A 67 49.51 -135.88 -61.19
C LEU A 67 49.50 -134.39 -61.55
N LYS A 68 49.88 -134.03 -62.78
CA LYS A 68 49.80 -132.64 -63.25
C LYS A 68 48.36 -132.15 -63.28
N LYS A 69 47.44 -132.97 -63.82
CA LYS A 69 46.00 -132.64 -63.89
C LYS A 69 45.38 -132.48 -62.51
N THR A 70 45.70 -133.36 -61.55
CA THR A 70 45.19 -133.24 -60.18
C THR A 70 45.78 -132.01 -59.48
N ASN A 71 47.07 -131.73 -59.67
CA ASN A 71 47.70 -130.53 -59.12
C ASN A 71 47.12 -129.24 -59.72
N GLU A 72 46.90 -129.19 -61.04
CA GLU A 72 46.22 -128.05 -61.70
C GLU A 72 44.80 -127.85 -61.17
N SER A 73 44.05 -128.95 -60.97
CA SER A 73 42.71 -128.88 -60.38
C SER A 73 42.75 -128.36 -58.93
N TYR A 74 43.71 -128.82 -58.12
CA TYR A 74 43.89 -128.36 -56.75
C TYR A 74 44.28 -126.88 -56.69
N VAL A 75 45.23 -126.45 -57.53
CA VAL A 75 45.65 -125.04 -57.64
C VAL A 75 44.49 -124.17 -58.11
N SER A 76 43.66 -124.64 -59.05
CA SER A 76 42.47 -123.90 -59.50
C SER A 76 41.47 -123.72 -58.37
N LYS A 77 41.15 -124.79 -57.62
CA LYS A 77 40.23 -124.71 -56.47
C LYS A 77 40.74 -123.76 -55.41
N LEU A 78 42.03 -123.84 -55.08
CA LEU A 78 42.64 -122.95 -54.09
C LEU A 78 42.60 -121.48 -54.54
N ARG A 79 42.81 -121.20 -55.83
CA ARG A 79 42.63 -119.86 -56.40
C ARG A 79 41.18 -119.40 -56.29
N ASP A 80 40.23 -120.26 -56.62
CA ASP A 80 38.80 -119.92 -56.55
C ASP A 80 38.37 -119.62 -55.10
N ASP A 81 38.86 -120.39 -54.13
CA ASP A 81 38.62 -120.18 -52.71
C ASP A 81 39.21 -118.85 -52.23
N PHE A 82 40.48 -118.55 -52.56
CA PHE A 82 41.09 -117.25 -52.22
C PHE A 82 40.40 -116.07 -52.92
N LEU A 83 39.95 -116.23 -54.16
CA LEU A 83 39.19 -115.19 -54.88
C LEU A 83 37.80 -114.99 -54.26
N ARG A 84 37.18 -116.04 -53.71
CA ARG A 84 35.93 -115.91 -52.97
C ARG A 84 36.15 -115.17 -51.65
N GLU A 85 37.14 -115.58 -50.86
CA GLU A 85 37.47 -114.91 -49.59
C GLU A 85 37.85 -113.44 -49.79
N ALA A 86 38.66 -113.13 -50.80
CA ALA A 86 39.01 -111.75 -51.14
C ALA A 86 37.76 -110.91 -51.47
N ARG A 87 36.84 -111.44 -52.29
CA ARG A 87 35.58 -110.76 -52.62
C ARG A 87 34.68 -110.56 -51.42
N GLU A 88 34.54 -111.56 -50.55
CA GLU A 88 33.75 -111.45 -49.32
C GLU A 88 34.32 -110.38 -48.37
N ILE A 89 35.65 -110.29 -48.27
CA ILE A 89 36.33 -109.26 -47.48
C ILE A 89 36.11 -107.88 -48.10
N GLU A 90 36.32 -107.73 -49.41
CA GLU A 90 36.07 -106.48 -50.13
C GLU A 90 34.62 -106.02 -49.95
N GLU A 91 33.64 -106.88 -50.18
CA GLU A 91 32.22 -106.56 -50.06
C GLU A 91 31.85 -106.15 -48.63
N LYS A 92 32.39 -106.85 -47.62
CA LYS A 92 32.19 -106.52 -46.21
C LYS A 92 32.74 -105.13 -45.86
N TYR A 93 33.94 -104.80 -46.33
CA TYR A 93 34.55 -103.50 -46.04
C TYR A 93 33.94 -102.37 -46.85
N GLU A 94 33.55 -102.61 -48.11
CA GLU A 94 32.76 -101.67 -48.88
C GLU A 94 31.44 -101.35 -48.20
N LYS A 95 30.73 -102.38 -47.71
CA LYS A 95 29.48 -102.18 -46.97
C LYS A 95 29.71 -101.34 -45.72
N LYS A 96 30.72 -101.67 -44.90
CA LYS A 96 31.07 -100.86 -43.72
C LYS A 96 31.42 -99.41 -44.07
N LEU A 97 32.14 -99.19 -45.17
CA LEU A 97 32.49 -97.85 -45.66
C LEU A 97 31.25 -97.08 -46.12
N ARG A 98 30.30 -97.74 -46.78
CA ARG A 98 29.01 -97.14 -47.18
C ARG A 98 28.19 -96.78 -45.94
N ASP A 99 27.98 -97.74 -45.04
CA ASP A 99 27.20 -97.54 -43.81
C ASP A 99 27.78 -96.39 -42.97
N LEU A 100 29.11 -96.32 -42.79
CA LEU A 100 29.76 -95.24 -42.05
C LEU A 100 29.60 -93.89 -42.74
N ARG A 101 29.66 -93.82 -44.08
CA ARG A 101 29.41 -92.57 -44.82
C ARG A 101 27.97 -92.11 -44.65
N GLU A 102 27.02 -93.02 -44.72
CA GLU A 102 25.60 -92.71 -44.52
C GLU A 102 25.32 -92.23 -43.10
N GLU A 103 25.89 -92.88 -42.08
CA GLU A 103 25.77 -92.45 -40.68
C GLU A 103 26.37 -91.06 -40.46
N MET A 104 27.57 -90.80 -40.98
CA MET A 104 28.22 -89.48 -40.86
C MET A 104 27.43 -88.38 -41.59
N GLU A 105 26.88 -88.69 -42.77
CA GLU A 105 26.05 -87.74 -43.51
C GLU A 105 24.71 -87.46 -42.80
N LEU A 106 24.08 -88.50 -42.23
CA LEU A 106 22.86 -88.36 -41.42
C LEU A 106 23.12 -87.50 -40.18
N ARG A 107 24.23 -87.76 -39.48
CA ARG A 107 24.65 -86.97 -38.32
C ARG A 107 24.88 -85.50 -38.70
N ARG A 108 25.62 -85.25 -39.79
CA ARG A 108 25.85 -83.90 -40.30
C ARG A 108 24.52 -83.19 -40.62
N LYS A 109 23.60 -83.87 -41.31
CA LYS A 109 22.28 -83.31 -41.64
C LYS A 109 21.46 -82.98 -40.39
N THR A 110 21.49 -83.85 -39.40
CA THR A 110 20.77 -83.65 -38.13
C THR A 110 21.34 -82.46 -37.36
N GLU A 111 22.67 -82.38 -37.23
CA GLU A 111 23.35 -81.25 -36.59
C GLU A 111 23.06 -79.92 -37.30
N ILE A 112 23.05 -79.91 -38.64
CA ILE A 112 22.65 -78.73 -39.43
C ILE A 112 21.20 -78.33 -39.11
N HIS A 113 20.27 -79.29 -39.12
CA HIS A 113 18.86 -79.01 -38.88
C HIS A 113 18.59 -78.49 -37.46
N GLU A 114 19.26 -79.04 -36.44
CA GLU A 114 19.17 -78.55 -35.06
C GLU A 114 19.74 -77.12 -34.91
N ILE A 115 20.84 -76.82 -35.62
CA ILE A 115 21.40 -75.46 -35.66
C ILE A 115 20.42 -74.50 -36.34
N GLU A 116 19.86 -74.90 -37.48
CA GLU A 116 18.87 -74.11 -38.22
C GLU A 116 17.61 -73.84 -37.40
N GLU A 117 17.03 -74.85 -36.73
CA GLU A 117 15.88 -74.66 -35.86
C GLU A 117 16.17 -73.68 -34.72
N ARG A 118 17.30 -73.84 -34.02
CA ARG A 118 17.68 -72.91 -32.94
C ARG A 118 17.87 -71.48 -33.47
N LYS A 119 18.48 -71.33 -34.64
CA LYS A 119 18.70 -70.01 -35.25
C LYS A 119 17.40 -69.39 -35.73
N ASN A 120 16.51 -70.16 -36.36
CA ASN A 120 15.19 -69.71 -36.76
C ASN A 120 14.34 -69.30 -35.55
N GLN A 121 14.42 -70.05 -34.45
CA GLN A 121 13.76 -69.68 -33.21
C GLN A 121 14.30 -68.36 -32.64
N GLN A 122 15.63 -68.18 -32.59
CA GLN A 122 16.24 -66.91 -32.19
C GLN A 122 15.81 -65.74 -33.08
N ILE A 123 15.75 -65.94 -34.40
CA ILE A 123 15.29 -64.93 -35.36
C ILE A 123 13.84 -64.56 -35.07
N ASN A 124 12.96 -65.54 -34.86
CA ASN A 124 11.55 -65.30 -34.54
C ASN A 124 11.36 -64.55 -33.22
N ASP A 125 12.10 -64.94 -32.17
CA ASP A 125 12.06 -64.26 -30.88
C ASP A 125 12.55 -62.81 -31.00
N LEU A 126 13.62 -62.59 -31.78
CA LEU A 126 14.16 -61.26 -32.03
C LEU A 126 13.16 -60.40 -32.81
N LEU A 127 12.52 -60.94 -33.85
CA LEU A 127 11.48 -60.25 -34.61
C LEU A 127 10.30 -59.86 -33.73
N ARG A 128 9.80 -60.79 -32.91
CA ARG A 128 8.69 -60.52 -31.98
C ARG A 128 9.06 -59.46 -30.94
N ASN A 129 10.28 -59.49 -30.42
CA ASN A 129 10.75 -58.47 -29.49
C ASN A 129 10.87 -57.10 -30.17
N HIS A 130 11.37 -57.05 -31.42
CA HIS A 130 11.42 -55.81 -32.18
C HIS A 130 10.03 -55.27 -32.50
N GLU A 131 9.09 -56.12 -32.91
CA GLU A 131 7.70 -55.71 -33.20
C GLU A 131 7.01 -55.15 -31.95
N LYS A 132 7.21 -55.81 -30.80
CA LYS A 132 6.73 -55.30 -29.51
C LYS A 132 7.34 -53.94 -29.18
N ALA A 133 8.67 -53.81 -29.24
CA ALA A 133 9.36 -52.55 -28.95
C ALA A 133 8.91 -51.42 -29.89
N PHE A 134 8.69 -51.73 -31.17
CA PHE A 134 8.18 -50.76 -32.15
C PHE A 134 6.74 -50.32 -31.82
N SER A 135 5.90 -51.28 -31.42
CA SER A 135 4.53 -50.99 -30.96
C SER A 135 4.53 -50.12 -29.70
N ASP A 136 5.39 -50.42 -28.73
CA ASP A 136 5.51 -49.66 -27.48
C ASP A 136 5.96 -48.21 -27.76
N ILE A 137 6.95 -48.02 -28.64
CA ILE A 137 7.41 -46.69 -29.09
C ILE A 137 6.28 -45.93 -29.80
N LYS A 138 5.58 -46.60 -30.72
CA LYS A 138 4.46 -46.00 -31.46
C LYS A 138 3.35 -45.55 -30.51
N ASN A 139 2.99 -46.39 -29.53
CA ASN A 139 1.98 -46.07 -28.52
C ASN A 139 2.43 -44.89 -27.65
N TYR A 140 3.67 -44.87 -27.19
CA TYR A 140 4.22 -43.75 -26.42
C TYR A 140 4.11 -42.41 -27.14
N TYR A 141 4.50 -42.33 -28.42
CA TYR A 141 4.40 -41.10 -29.18
C TYR A 141 2.95 -40.73 -29.53
N ASN A 142 2.09 -41.72 -29.77
CA ASN A 142 0.65 -41.49 -29.95
C ASN A 142 0.02 -40.90 -28.69
N ASP A 143 0.34 -41.42 -27.51
CA ASP A 143 -0.17 -40.93 -26.23
C ASP A 143 0.29 -39.49 -25.96
N ILE A 144 1.57 -39.17 -26.23
CA ILE A 144 2.07 -37.79 -26.16
C ILE A 144 1.30 -36.89 -27.13
N THR A 145 1.08 -37.35 -28.37
CA THR A 145 0.37 -36.57 -29.38
C THR A 145 -1.07 -36.31 -28.95
N LEU A 146 -1.75 -37.33 -28.44
CA LEU A 146 -3.13 -37.26 -27.98
C LEU A 146 -3.25 -36.36 -26.74
N ASN A 147 -2.31 -36.45 -25.80
CA ASN A 147 -2.25 -35.57 -24.63
C ASN A 147 -2.01 -34.11 -25.04
N ASN A 148 -1.05 -33.86 -25.93
CA ASN A 148 -0.80 -32.53 -26.48
C ASN A 148 -2.03 -31.96 -27.21
N LEU A 149 -2.74 -32.78 -27.98
CA LEU A 149 -3.97 -32.38 -28.65
C LEU A 149 -5.08 -32.01 -27.65
N ASN A 150 -5.24 -32.81 -26.59
CA ASN A 150 -6.18 -32.53 -25.50
C ASN A 150 -5.83 -31.24 -24.75
N LEU A 151 -4.53 -31.00 -24.49
CA LEU A 151 -4.06 -29.76 -23.89
C LEU A 151 -4.36 -28.55 -24.78
N ILE A 152 -4.06 -28.65 -26.08
CA ILE A 152 -4.37 -27.60 -27.06
C ILE A 152 -5.88 -27.30 -27.08
N ASN A 153 -6.72 -28.33 -27.07
CA ASN A 153 -8.17 -28.15 -27.04
C ASN A 153 -8.64 -27.49 -25.74
N THR A 154 -8.07 -27.87 -24.60
CA THR A 154 -8.36 -27.24 -23.30
C THR A 154 -7.98 -25.76 -23.32
N LEU A 155 -6.77 -25.43 -23.77
CA LEU A 155 -6.30 -24.04 -23.88
C LEU A 155 -7.14 -23.22 -24.86
N LYS A 156 -7.53 -23.78 -26.01
CA LYS A 156 -8.45 -23.12 -26.95
C LYS A 156 -9.80 -22.80 -26.30
N ASN A 157 -10.37 -23.74 -25.54
CA ASN A 157 -11.62 -23.53 -24.83
C ASN A 157 -11.48 -22.45 -23.73
N GLU A 158 -10.35 -22.39 -23.03
CA GLU A 158 -10.07 -21.35 -22.04
C GLU A 158 -9.92 -19.97 -22.70
N ILE A 159 -9.20 -19.87 -23.82
CA ILE A 159 -9.08 -18.63 -24.59
C ILE A 159 -10.47 -18.15 -25.05
N GLU A 160 -11.30 -19.04 -25.57
CA GLU A 160 -12.65 -18.69 -26.01
C GLU A 160 -13.52 -18.20 -24.84
N LYS A 161 -13.47 -18.87 -23.68
CA LYS A 161 -14.15 -18.41 -22.45
C LYS A 161 -13.67 -17.03 -22.02
N LYS A 162 -12.35 -16.81 -22.01
CA LYS A 162 -11.74 -15.52 -21.64
C LYS A 162 -12.14 -14.40 -22.58
N LYS A 163 -12.18 -14.67 -23.88
CA LYS A 163 -12.63 -13.71 -24.89
C LYS A 163 -14.10 -13.32 -24.71
N GLN A 164 -14.97 -14.28 -24.38
CA GLN A 164 -16.36 -14.00 -24.04
C GLN A 164 -16.52 -13.22 -22.73
N GLU A 165 -15.69 -13.49 -21.72
CA GLU A 165 -15.63 -12.70 -20.48
C GLU A 165 -15.18 -11.26 -20.75
N GLU A 166 -14.14 -11.08 -21.57
CA GLU A 166 -13.62 -9.77 -21.98
C GLU A 166 -14.68 -8.97 -22.73
N GLU A 167 -15.33 -9.55 -23.75
CA GLU A 167 -16.39 -8.87 -24.49
C GLU A 167 -17.57 -8.45 -23.59
N ARG A 168 -17.93 -9.29 -22.62
CA ARG A 168 -18.95 -8.94 -21.61
C ARG A 168 -18.48 -7.82 -20.68
N SER A 169 -17.21 -7.83 -20.29
CA SER A 169 -16.62 -6.80 -19.43
C SER A 169 -16.52 -5.46 -20.17
N GLU A 170 -16.10 -5.47 -21.43
CA GLU A 170 -16.06 -4.28 -22.28
C GLU A 170 -17.44 -3.67 -22.46
N LYS A 171 -18.48 -4.48 -22.71
CA LYS A 171 -19.86 -3.99 -22.79
C LYS A 171 -20.29 -3.31 -21.49
N ARG A 172 -20.05 -3.94 -20.32
CA ARG A 172 -20.34 -3.33 -19.02
C ARG A 172 -19.53 -2.06 -18.77
N MET A 173 -18.26 -2.05 -19.16
CA MET A 173 -17.39 -0.89 -19.01
C MET A 173 -17.89 0.28 -19.86
N ALA A 174 -18.29 0.02 -21.11
CA ALA A 174 -18.89 1.01 -21.99
C ALA A 174 -20.24 1.54 -21.44
N GLU A 175 -21.07 0.67 -20.88
CA GLU A 175 -22.31 1.06 -20.18
C GLU A 175 -22.02 1.98 -18.98
N LEU A 176 -21.10 1.58 -18.11
CA LEU A 176 -20.68 2.37 -16.94
C LEU A 176 -20.02 3.71 -17.33
N GLU A 177 -19.21 3.73 -18.38
CA GLU A 177 -18.62 4.96 -18.92
C GLU A 177 -19.69 5.91 -19.45
N ASN A 178 -20.70 5.37 -20.14
CA ASN A 178 -21.82 6.16 -20.64
C ASN A 178 -22.69 6.69 -19.49
N GLU A 179 -22.96 5.88 -18.47
CA GLU A 179 -23.65 6.31 -17.25
C GLU A 179 -22.85 7.37 -16.50
N ASN A 180 -21.55 7.17 -16.28
CA ASN A 180 -20.68 8.18 -15.68
C ASN A 180 -20.68 9.49 -16.47
N ARG A 181 -20.64 9.41 -17.81
CA ARG A 181 -20.72 10.60 -18.67
C ARG A 181 -22.06 11.33 -18.49
N LYS A 182 -23.17 10.60 -18.46
CA LYS A 182 -24.51 11.16 -18.21
C LYS A 182 -24.65 11.76 -16.81
N MET A 183 -24.04 11.15 -15.79
CA MET A 183 -24.13 11.61 -14.39
C MET A 183 -23.17 12.77 -14.08
N ARG A 184 -22.14 12.98 -14.90
CA ARG A 184 -21.14 14.03 -14.70
C ARG A 184 -21.74 15.43 -14.76
N GLU A 185 -22.59 15.70 -15.76
CA GLU A 185 -23.25 17.01 -15.90
C GLU A 185 -24.22 17.32 -14.75
N PRO A 186 -25.16 16.42 -14.37
CA PRO A 186 -26.01 16.59 -13.18
C PRO A 186 -25.22 16.77 -11.89
N LEU A 187 -24.12 16.02 -11.70
CA LEU A 187 -23.28 16.15 -10.51
C LEU A 187 -22.61 17.51 -10.44
N GLU A 188 -22.08 18.00 -11.56
CA GLU A 188 -21.44 19.32 -11.62
C GLU A 188 -22.46 20.44 -11.44
N ALA A 189 -23.66 20.30 -11.99
CA ALA A 189 -24.78 21.22 -11.77
C ALA A 189 -25.21 21.24 -10.29
N ALA A 190 -25.41 20.08 -9.66
CA ALA A 190 -25.77 19.97 -8.26
C ALA A 190 -24.68 20.54 -7.33
N LYS A 191 -23.40 20.35 -7.66
CA LYS A 191 -22.28 20.96 -6.92
C LYS A 191 -22.31 22.49 -7.00
N LYS A 192 -22.51 23.05 -8.20
CA LYS A 192 -22.64 24.49 -8.39
C LYS A 192 -23.84 25.05 -7.64
N GLU A 193 -24.98 24.39 -7.70
CA GLU A 193 -26.19 24.78 -6.95
C GLU A 193 -25.96 24.73 -5.44
N THR A 194 -25.29 23.69 -4.94
CA THR A 194 -24.95 23.56 -3.52
C THR A 194 -24.02 24.70 -3.06
N GLU A 195 -23.02 25.05 -3.87
CA GLU A 195 -22.11 26.16 -3.60
C GLU A 195 -22.84 27.52 -3.62
N GLU A 196 -23.74 27.73 -4.58
CA GLU A 196 -24.59 28.92 -4.62
C GLU A 196 -25.51 29.02 -3.40
N LEU A 197 -26.18 27.93 -3.03
CA LEU A 197 -27.04 27.87 -1.84
C LEU A 197 -26.25 28.12 -0.56
N ARG A 198 -25.03 27.59 -0.46
CA ARG A 198 -24.13 27.85 0.68
C ARG A 198 -23.75 29.32 0.76
N ARG A 199 -23.37 29.95 -0.37
CA ARG A 199 -23.10 31.40 -0.41
C ARG A 199 -24.33 32.22 -0.02
N ARG A 200 -25.53 31.83 -0.47
CA ARG A 200 -26.79 32.48 -0.08
C ARG A 200 -27.06 32.33 1.42
N ALA A 201 -26.82 31.15 2.00
CA ALA A 201 -26.99 30.91 3.43
C ALA A 201 -25.99 31.74 4.26
N GLU A 202 -24.71 31.79 3.87
CA GLU A 202 -23.70 32.62 4.52
C GLU A 202 -24.06 34.12 4.43
N ASN A 203 -24.55 34.57 3.28
CA ASN A 203 -25.02 35.94 3.12
C ASN A 203 -26.26 36.23 3.99
N TYR A 204 -27.20 35.28 4.06
CA TYR A 204 -28.37 35.40 4.92
C TYR A 204 -27.97 35.51 6.39
N GLU A 205 -27.02 34.70 6.86
CA GLU A 205 -26.56 34.75 8.26
C GLU A 205 -25.84 36.08 8.57
N LYS A 206 -25.04 36.60 7.63
CA LYS A 206 -24.45 37.94 7.73
C LYS A 206 -25.52 39.03 7.83
N ILE A 207 -26.53 38.98 6.96
CA ILE A 207 -27.65 39.94 6.96
C ILE A 207 -28.43 39.84 8.27
N LYS A 208 -28.71 38.64 8.76
CA LYS A 208 -29.40 38.40 10.04
C LYS A 208 -28.62 38.98 11.21
N SER A 209 -27.31 38.75 11.28
CA SER A 209 -26.44 39.33 12.31
C SER A 209 -26.42 40.87 12.27
N LEU A 210 -26.32 41.45 11.06
CA LEU A 210 -26.41 42.90 10.88
C LEU A 210 -27.78 43.46 11.31
N TYR A 211 -28.86 42.76 10.96
CA TYR A 211 -30.22 43.12 11.35
C TYR A 211 -30.39 43.09 12.88
N GLU A 212 -29.90 42.06 13.57
CA GLU A 212 -29.93 41.96 15.03
C GLU A 212 -29.14 43.11 15.69
N SER A 213 -27.94 43.41 15.18
CA SER A 213 -27.14 44.56 15.64
C SER A 213 -27.88 45.89 15.43
N LYS A 214 -28.47 46.12 14.25
CA LYS A 214 -29.25 47.32 13.95
C LYS A 214 -30.53 47.43 14.77
N LYS A 215 -31.20 46.30 15.02
CA LYS A 215 -32.38 46.23 15.90
C LYS A 215 -32.02 46.60 17.34
N ASN A 216 -30.88 46.12 17.84
CA ASN A 216 -30.39 46.51 19.18
C ASN A 216 -30.00 47.99 19.23
N GLN A 217 -29.34 48.52 18.20
CA GLN A 217 -29.06 49.97 18.08
C GLN A 217 -30.35 50.80 18.09
N MET A 218 -31.39 50.36 17.36
CA MET A 218 -32.69 51.03 17.34
C MET A 218 -33.34 51.03 18.72
N LYS A 219 -33.36 49.90 19.43
CA LYS A 219 -33.90 49.82 20.80
C LYS A 219 -33.18 50.77 21.76
N ASN A 220 -31.86 50.87 21.67
CA ASN A 220 -31.09 51.81 22.49
C ASN A 220 -31.48 53.25 22.16
N CYS A 221 -31.54 53.60 20.88
CA CYS A 221 -31.94 54.92 20.42
C CYS A 221 -33.39 55.28 20.82
N GLU A 222 -34.32 54.33 20.79
CA GLU A 222 -35.70 54.49 21.29
C GLU A 222 -35.72 54.75 22.80
N SER A 223 -34.88 54.05 23.57
CA SER A 223 -34.73 54.28 25.01
C SER A 223 -34.16 55.66 25.29
N ASP A 224 -33.11 56.08 24.57
CA ASP A 224 -32.49 57.40 24.70
C ASP A 224 -33.45 58.53 24.31
N LEU A 225 -34.25 58.32 23.26
CA LEU A 225 -35.31 59.26 22.87
C LEU A 225 -36.38 59.37 23.96
N LYS A 226 -36.78 58.26 24.57
CA LYS A 226 -37.76 58.26 25.67
C LYS A 226 -37.21 59.00 26.89
N ASN A 227 -35.95 58.76 27.25
CA ASN A 227 -35.28 59.48 28.34
C ASN A 227 -35.18 60.97 28.03
N SER A 228 -34.76 61.35 26.83
CA SER A 228 -34.65 62.75 26.40
C SER A 228 -36.01 63.46 26.42
N LYS A 229 -37.08 62.78 25.99
CA LYS A 229 -38.46 63.31 26.07
C LYS A 229 -38.88 63.55 27.53
N TRP A 230 -38.57 62.62 28.43
CA TRP A 230 -38.88 62.77 29.84
C TRP A 230 -38.10 63.94 30.47
N GLU A 231 -36.79 64.04 30.20
CA GLU A 231 -35.95 65.16 30.64
C GLU A 231 -36.47 66.50 30.11
N TYR A 232 -36.89 66.54 28.83
CA TYR A 232 -37.49 67.73 28.22
C TYR A 232 -38.79 68.14 28.90
N GLU A 233 -39.68 67.18 29.22
CA GLU A 233 -40.94 67.44 29.92
C GLU A 233 -40.69 67.97 31.34
N VAL A 234 -39.75 67.37 32.07
CA VAL A 234 -39.33 67.84 33.40
C VAL A 234 -38.76 69.26 33.32
N LEU A 235 -37.96 69.55 32.29
CA LEU A 235 -37.37 70.87 32.10
C LEU A 235 -38.43 71.92 31.73
N LEU A 236 -39.42 71.57 30.90
CA LEU A 236 -40.57 72.42 30.59
C LEU A 236 -41.36 72.77 31.86
N GLN A 237 -41.66 71.80 32.71
CA GLN A 237 -42.35 72.04 33.97
C GLN A 237 -41.55 72.97 34.89
N ARG A 238 -40.23 72.75 35.01
CA ARG A 238 -39.33 73.65 35.76
C ARG A 238 -39.33 75.07 35.18
N PHE A 239 -39.25 75.18 33.85
CA PHE A 239 -39.28 76.47 33.17
C PHE A 239 -40.58 77.22 33.44
N GLU A 240 -41.73 76.54 33.42
CA GLU A 240 -43.03 77.16 33.71
C GLU A 240 -43.10 77.68 35.17
N ILE A 241 -42.56 76.92 36.13
CA ILE A 241 -42.47 77.37 37.53
C ILE A 241 -41.57 78.61 37.65
N ILE A 242 -40.37 78.59 37.05
CA ILE A 242 -39.45 79.72 37.08
C ILE A 242 -40.06 80.95 36.39
N GLN A 243 -40.81 80.75 35.31
CA GLN A 243 -41.49 81.84 34.62
C GLN A 243 -42.58 82.46 35.51
N LYS A 244 -43.37 81.64 36.22
CA LYS A 244 -44.35 82.13 37.22
C LYS A 244 -43.66 82.88 38.35
N GLU A 245 -42.54 82.37 38.88
CA GLU A 245 -41.76 83.05 39.92
C GLU A 245 -41.22 84.40 39.45
N ARG A 246 -40.70 84.47 38.22
CA ARG A 246 -40.25 85.73 37.59
C ARG A 246 -41.40 86.72 37.48
N ASP A 247 -42.55 86.28 36.97
CA ASP A 247 -43.72 87.15 36.76
C ASP A 247 -44.29 87.64 38.10
N ASP A 248 -44.36 86.78 39.10
CA ASP A 248 -44.74 87.14 40.48
C ASP A 248 -43.77 88.14 41.10
N LEU A 249 -42.47 87.95 40.91
CA LEU A 249 -41.45 88.88 41.42
C LEU A 249 -41.54 90.24 40.73
N TYR A 250 -41.76 90.25 39.41
CA TYR A 250 -41.97 91.47 38.64
C TYR A 250 -43.22 92.22 39.09
N ASN A 251 -44.33 91.51 39.32
CA ASN A 251 -45.57 92.08 39.85
C ASN A 251 -45.39 92.65 41.27
N LYS A 252 -44.67 91.94 42.15
CA LYS A 252 -44.33 92.42 43.49
C LYS A 252 -43.45 93.67 43.44
N PHE A 253 -42.48 93.71 42.53
CA PHE A 253 -41.61 94.85 42.33
C PHE A 253 -42.40 96.09 41.89
N ILE A 254 -43.30 95.97 40.92
CA ILE A 254 -44.18 97.07 40.49
C ILE A 254 -45.06 97.55 41.65
N LYS A 255 -45.67 96.63 42.41
CA LYS A 255 -46.46 97.00 43.60
C LYS A 255 -45.64 97.77 44.63
N ALA A 256 -44.42 97.30 44.93
CA ALA A 256 -43.53 97.96 45.87
C ALA A 256 -43.11 99.37 45.39
N ILE A 257 -42.81 99.55 44.09
CA ILE A 257 -42.53 100.87 43.52
C ILE A 257 -43.72 101.80 43.68
N ASN A 258 -44.92 101.35 43.31
CA ASN A 258 -46.13 102.17 43.41
C ASN A 258 -46.44 102.57 44.86
N GLU A 259 -46.26 101.66 45.82
CA GLU A 259 -46.41 101.97 47.25
C GLU A 259 -45.38 102.98 47.75
N VAL A 260 -44.11 102.84 47.36
CA VAL A 260 -43.05 103.80 47.71
C VAL A 260 -43.34 105.17 47.09
N GLN A 261 -43.77 105.20 45.83
CA GLN A 261 -44.15 106.43 45.14
C GLN A 261 -45.34 107.11 45.82
N GLN A 262 -46.40 106.36 46.18
CA GLN A 262 -47.54 106.91 46.92
C GLN A 262 -47.14 107.45 48.29
N LYS A 263 -46.34 106.71 49.07
CA LYS A 263 -45.85 107.15 50.38
C LYS A 263 -44.98 108.39 50.28
N SER A 264 -44.07 108.44 49.29
CA SER A 264 -43.21 109.60 49.01
C SER A 264 -44.04 110.81 48.59
N SER A 265 -45.01 110.64 47.68
CA SER A 265 -45.90 111.73 47.26
C SER A 265 -46.75 112.27 48.42
N LEU A 266 -47.24 111.39 49.30
CA LEU A 266 -47.98 111.81 50.50
C LEU A 266 -47.08 112.60 51.45
N LYS A 267 -45.84 112.14 51.65
CA LYS A 267 -44.86 112.81 52.52
C LYS A 267 -44.47 114.17 51.94
N ASN A 268 -44.24 114.27 50.62
CA ASN A 268 -43.94 115.52 49.94
C ASN A 268 -45.11 116.51 50.04
N LEU A 269 -46.35 116.07 49.80
CA LEU A 269 -47.54 116.90 49.96
C LEU A 269 -47.67 117.44 51.40
N LEU A 270 -47.34 116.63 52.40
CA LEU A 270 -47.40 117.01 53.81
C LEU A 270 -46.28 118.00 54.19
N LEU A 271 -45.08 117.83 53.61
CA LEU A 271 -43.97 118.76 53.75
C LEU A 271 -44.26 120.09 53.06
N GLU A 272 -44.83 120.09 51.85
CA GLU A 272 -45.28 121.30 51.15
C GLU A 272 -46.31 122.07 51.98
N LYS A 273 -47.31 121.38 52.54
CA LYS A 273 -48.27 122.01 53.47
C LYS A 273 -47.57 122.60 54.70
N LYS A 274 -46.61 121.89 55.31
CA LYS A 274 -45.84 122.41 56.45
C LYS A 274 -45.03 123.65 56.07
N LEU A 275 -44.35 123.62 54.93
CA LEU A 275 -43.57 124.75 54.41
C LEU A 275 -44.46 125.97 54.16
N SER A 276 -45.61 125.77 53.54
CA SER A 276 -46.61 126.83 53.34
C SER A 276 -47.07 127.42 54.68
N THR A 277 -47.41 126.59 55.67
CA THR A 277 -47.82 127.11 56.99
C THR A 277 -46.70 127.84 57.75
N LEU A 278 -45.44 127.41 57.58
CA LEU A 278 -44.29 128.08 58.19
C LEU A 278 -43.97 129.39 57.46
N ALA A 279 -44.10 129.43 56.13
CA ALA A 279 -43.96 130.64 55.34
C ALA A 279 -45.03 131.68 55.74
N ASP A 280 -46.31 131.27 55.85
CA ASP A 280 -47.38 132.16 56.33
C ASP A 280 -47.10 132.68 57.75
N SER A 281 -46.50 131.85 58.62
CA SER A 281 -46.13 132.25 59.97
C SER A 281 -44.94 133.21 59.98
N LEU A 282 -43.96 133.01 59.10
CA LEU A 282 -42.81 133.89 58.93
C LEU A 282 -43.28 135.26 58.43
N GLU A 283 -44.11 135.29 57.40
CA GLU A 283 -44.64 136.52 56.81
C GLU A 283 -45.46 137.32 57.83
N LYS A 284 -46.26 136.65 58.66
CA LYS A 284 -46.93 137.29 59.81
C LYS A 284 -45.95 137.85 60.84
N LYS A 285 -44.86 137.14 61.13
CA LYS A 285 -43.84 137.58 62.11
C LYS A 285 -43.00 138.73 61.59
N GLU A 286 -42.64 138.74 60.31
CA GLU A 286 -41.96 139.85 59.65
C GLU A 286 -42.87 141.09 59.58
N ALA A 287 -44.16 140.92 59.27
CA ALA A 287 -45.12 142.02 59.31
C ALA A 287 -45.24 142.62 60.72
N GLN A 288 -45.36 141.78 61.76
CA GLN A 288 -45.36 142.21 63.17
C GLN A 288 -44.05 142.91 63.56
N LEU A 289 -42.90 142.38 63.14
CA LEU A 289 -41.60 142.99 63.42
C LEU A 289 -41.46 144.36 62.75
N ASN A 290 -41.85 144.48 61.48
CA ASN A 290 -41.82 145.75 60.74
C ASN A 290 -42.77 146.80 61.36
N GLU A 291 -43.95 146.38 61.85
CA GLU A 291 -44.86 147.26 62.58
C GLU A 291 -44.25 147.75 63.90
N VAL A 292 -43.61 146.87 64.68
CA VAL A 292 -42.92 147.24 65.93
C VAL A 292 -41.71 148.15 65.66
N LEU A 293 -40.92 147.85 64.62
CA LEU A 293 -39.75 148.65 64.26
C LEU A 293 -40.14 150.06 63.79
N SER A 294 -41.22 150.19 63.03
CA SER A 294 -41.73 151.50 62.59
C SER A 294 -42.37 152.30 63.73
N ALA A 295 -43.09 151.65 64.65
CA ALA A 295 -43.70 152.33 65.80
C ALA A 295 -42.67 152.83 66.84
N SER A 296 -41.50 152.21 66.92
CA SER A 296 -40.54 152.48 67.99
C SER A 296 -39.67 153.73 67.77
N ASN A 297 -39.66 154.34 66.57
CA ASN A 297 -38.86 155.54 66.23
C ASN A 297 -37.42 155.49 66.76
N LEU A 298 -36.83 154.30 66.75
CA LEU A 298 -35.49 154.04 67.26
C LEU A 298 -34.48 154.42 66.18
N ASP A 299 -33.35 155.01 66.61
CA ASP A 299 -32.24 155.35 65.72
C ASP A 299 -31.76 154.10 64.94
N PRO A 300 -31.80 154.11 63.59
CA PRO A 300 -31.47 152.94 62.75
C PRO A 300 -30.06 152.38 62.99
N ALA A 301 -29.11 153.25 63.32
CA ALA A 301 -27.73 152.84 63.60
C ALA A 301 -27.65 152.04 64.90
N SER A 302 -28.31 152.53 65.96
CA SER A 302 -28.41 151.85 67.25
C SER A 302 -29.13 150.49 67.15
N LEU A 303 -30.19 150.40 66.34
CA LEU A 303 -30.96 149.17 66.17
C LEU A 303 -30.20 148.11 65.38
N SER A 304 -29.51 148.50 64.30
CA SER A 304 -28.60 147.61 63.56
C SER A 304 -27.50 147.04 64.46
N VAL A 305 -26.92 147.86 65.34
CA VAL A 305 -25.90 147.40 66.30
C VAL A 305 -26.50 146.39 67.29
N VAL A 306 -27.70 146.63 67.82
CA VAL A 306 -28.36 145.69 68.74
C VAL A 306 -28.75 144.39 68.04
N THR A 307 -29.33 144.44 66.84
CA THR A 307 -29.70 143.26 66.06
C THR A 307 -28.47 142.44 65.70
N ARG A 308 -27.39 143.08 65.21
CA ARG A 308 -26.15 142.38 64.88
C ARG A 308 -25.51 141.75 66.11
N LYS A 309 -25.54 142.44 67.26
CA LYS A 309 -25.01 141.91 68.52
C LYS A 309 -25.87 140.75 69.05
N LEU A 310 -27.19 140.79 68.83
CA LEU A 310 -28.09 139.68 69.16
C LEU A 310 -27.86 138.49 68.23
N GLU A 311 -27.67 138.71 66.92
CA GLU A 311 -27.28 137.69 65.95
C GLU A 311 -25.93 137.07 66.29
N GLU A 312 -24.90 137.87 66.59
CA GLU A 312 -23.59 137.37 67.03
C GLU A 312 -23.71 136.53 68.31
N VAL A 313 -24.57 136.93 69.27
CA VAL A 313 -24.84 136.13 70.48
C VAL A 313 -25.61 134.86 70.15
N LEU A 314 -26.61 134.91 69.28
CA LEU A 314 -27.37 133.74 68.85
C LEU A 314 -26.50 132.74 68.10
N ASP A 315 -25.64 133.20 67.21
CA ASP A 315 -24.69 132.36 66.47
C ASP A 315 -23.63 131.77 67.40
N ALA A 316 -23.11 132.54 68.35
CA ALA A 316 -22.20 132.03 69.37
C ALA A 316 -22.87 130.96 70.25
N LYS A 317 -24.14 131.18 70.65
CA LYS A 317 -24.94 130.21 71.41
C LYS A 317 -25.24 128.96 70.57
N ASN A 318 -25.64 129.10 69.31
CA ASN A 318 -25.92 128.00 68.40
C ASN A 318 -24.67 127.17 68.10
N THR A 319 -23.52 127.82 67.98
CA THR A 319 -22.23 127.14 67.83
C THR A 319 -21.86 126.39 69.11
N SER A 320 -22.01 127.03 70.28
CA SER A 320 -21.80 126.37 71.57
C SER A 320 -22.74 125.16 71.78
N ILE A 321 -24.00 125.25 71.33
CA ILE A 321 -24.95 124.13 71.38
C ILE A 321 -24.45 122.99 70.50
N ARG A 322 -24.02 123.28 69.26
CA ARG A 322 -23.45 122.26 68.36
C ARG A 322 -22.20 121.60 68.94
N ASP A 323 -21.29 122.39 69.51
CA ASP A 323 -20.06 121.87 70.12
C ASP A 323 -20.35 120.99 71.34
N LEU A 324 -21.29 121.41 72.21
CA LEU A 324 -21.72 120.62 73.36
C LEU A 324 -22.46 119.34 72.95
N GLN A 325 -23.28 119.39 71.89
CA GLN A 325 -23.93 118.21 71.34
C GLN A 325 -22.90 117.22 70.78
N TYR A 326 -21.88 117.72 70.10
CA TYR A 326 -20.76 116.90 69.61
C TYR A 326 -19.95 116.28 70.75
N GLU A 327 -19.64 117.06 71.79
CA GLU A 327 -18.94 116.57 72.99
C GLU A 327 -19.76 115.51 73.73
N LEU A 328 -21.06 115.72 73.90
CA LEU A 328 -21.95 114.72 74.47
C LEU A 328 -21.94 113.43 73.63
N ALA A 329 -22.02 113.55 72.30
CA ALA A 329 -21.92 112.40 71.40
C ALA A 329 -20.59 111.65 71.51
N ARG A 330 -19.48 112.39 71.64
CA ARG A 330 -18.15 111.83 71.85
C ARG A 330 -18.07 111.02 73.14
N VAL A 331 -18.58 111.56 74.24
CA VAL A 331 -18.57 110.89 75.56
C VAL A 331 -19.52 109.68 75.58
N CYS A 332 -20.75 109.82 75.06
CA CYS A 332 -21.70 108.71 74.97
C CYS A 332 -21.14 107.55 74.14
N LYS A 333 -20.42 107.85 73.04
CA LYS A 333 -19.74 106.83 72.25
C LYS A 333 -18.63 106.15 73.04
N ALA A 334 -17.74 106.92 73.68
CA ALA A 334 -16.67 106.36 74.49
C ALA A 334 -17.20 105.44 75.60
N HIS A 335 -18.28 105.83 76.27
CA HIS A 335 -18.99 104.99 77.25
C HIS A 335 -19.48 103.68 76.65
N ASN A 336 -20.18 103.73 75.51
CA ASN A 336 -20.70 102.52 74.85
C ASN A 336 -19.59 101.60 74.33
N ASP A 337 -18.50 102.17 73.80
CA ASP A 337 -17.34 101.39 73.35
C ASP A 337 -16.63 100.72 74.54
N ILE A 338 -16.50 101.40 75.68
CA ILE A 338 -15.96 100.82 76.91
C ILE A 338 -16.84 99.67 77.40
N LEU A 339 -18.16 99.85 77.46
CA LEU A 339 -19.09 98.79 77.85
C LEU A 339 -18.90 97.54 76.99
N ARG A 340 -18.80 97.70 75.66
CA ARG A 340 -18.55 96.58 74.75
C ARG A 340 -17.19 95.92 74.97
N THR A 341 -16.14 96.69 75.23
CA THR A 341 -14.83 96.12 75.54
C THR A 341 -14.86 95.31 76.85
N TYR A 342 -15.58 95.77 77.87
CA TYR A 342 -15.77 95.00 79.10
C TYR A 342 -16.59 93.74 78.88
N GLU A 343 -17.72 93.82 78.17
CA GLU A 343 -18.52 92.64 77.82
C GLU A 343 -17.71 91.59 77.05
N ALA A 344 -16.90 92.04 76.08
CA ALA A 344 -16.00 91.17 75.33
C ALA A 344 -14.95 90.51 76.25
N LYS A 345 -14.41 91.26 77.22
CA LYS A 345 -13.40 90.74 78.15
C LYS A 345 -13.99 89.78 79.18
N LEU A 346 -15.19 90.05 79.69
CA LEU A 346 -15.93 89.15 80.59
C LEU A 346 -16.25 87.82 79.91
N ARG A 347 -16.75 87.88 78.67
CA ARG A 347 -16.94 86.68 77.83
C ARG A 347 -15.64 85.91 77.61
N GLN A 348 -14.52 86.60 77.40
CA GLN A 348 -13.21 85.94 77.23
C GLN A 348 -12.77 85.17 78.48
N PHE A 349 -13.11 85.67 79.68
CA PHE A 349 -12.83 84.97 80.94
C PHE A 349 -13.89 83.91 81.31
N GLY A 350 -14.86 83.66 80.42
CA GLY A 350 -15.91 82.67 80.63
C GLY A 350 -16.99 83.10 81.61
N ILE A 351 -17.08 84.39 81.95
CA ILE A 351 -18.13 84.95 82.81
C ILE A 351 -19.29 85.38 81.89
N PRO A 352 -20.46 84.71 81.95
CA PRO A 352 -21.65 85.14 81.22
C PRO A 352 -22.09 86.53 81.68
N ILE A 353 -22.51 87.38 80.74
CA ILE A 353 -22.90 88.77 81.04
C ILE A 353 -24.13 88.78 81.96
N GLU A 354 -24.93 87.72 81.93
CA GLU A 354 -26.10 87.49 82.76
C GLU A 354 -25.77 87.33 84.26
N GLU A 355 -24.53 86.93 84.62
CA GLU A 355 -24.11 86.72 86.02
C GLU A 355 -23.74 88.01 86.76
N ILE A 356 -23.61 89.14 86.07
CA ILE A 356 -23.15 90.43 86.62
C ILE A 356 -24.24 91.11 87.48
N GLY A 357 -25.50 90.66 87.38
CA GLY A 357 -26.60 91.12 88.24
C GLY A 357 -27.14 92.52 87.92
N PHE A 358 -26.57 93.24 86.95
CA PHE A 358 -27.12 94.50 86.43
C PHE A 358 -26.87 94.61 84.92
N LYS A 359 -27.74 95.36 84.22
CA LYS A 359 -27.59 95.66 82.79
C LYS A 359 -27.11 97.10 82.61
N PRO A 360 -25.91 97.34 82.06
CA PRO A 360 -25.45 98.70 81.82
C PRO A 360 -26.38 99.42 80.83
N LEU A 361 -26.68 100.70 81.09
CA LEU A 361 -27.46 101.52 80.18
C LEU A 361 -26.55 102.07 79.07
N GLU A 362 -26.82 101.70 77.81
CA GLU A 362 -26.16 102.32 76.66
C GLU A 362 -26.62 103.78 76.56
N SER A 363 -25.66 104.70 76.45
CA SER A 363 -25.95 106.14 76.31
C SER A 363 -26.42 106.43 74.89
N THR A 364 -27.57 107.10 74.75
CA THR A 364 -28.12 107.56 73.45
C THR A 364 -28.18 109.08 73.42
N VAL A 365 -27.74 109.68 72.31
CA VAL A 365 -27.83 111.12 72.09
C VAL A 365 -29.15 111.38 71.37
N ALA A 366 -30.14 111.95 72.08
CA ALA A 366 -31.35 112.58 71.54
C ALA A 366 -31.87 112.06 70.16
N GLY A 367 -32.11 110.75 70.03
CA GLY A 367 -32.70 110.16 68.82
C GLY A 367 -31.74 109.83 67.67
N GLN A 368 -30.42 109.95 67.87
CA GLN A 368 -29.40 109.61 66.89
C GLN A 368 -28.71 108.28 67.21
N GLN A 369 -28.50 107.45 66.19
CA GLN A 369 -27.73 106.21 66.28
C GLN A 369 -26.24 106.53 66.12
N LEU A 370 -25.47 106.37 67.20
CA LEU A 370 -24.01 106.47 67.15
C LEU A 370 -23.42 105.25 66.42
N GLY A 371 -22.57 105.50 65.41
CA GLY A 371 -21.92 104.45 64.62
C GLY A 371 -21.01 103.56 65.48
N ARG A 372 -21.01 102.25 65.20
CA ARG A 372 -20.17 101.26 65.92
C ARG A 372 -18.74 101.26 65.34
N GLY A 373 -17.72 101.40 66.18
CA GLY A 373 -16.30 101.33 65.79
C GLY A 373 -15.55 102.66 65.82
N VAL A 374 -14.22 102.62 65.66
CA VAL A 374 -13.30 103.75 65.91
C VAL A 374 -13.69 105.02 65.13
N ALA A 375 -14.20 104.90 63.90
CA ALA A 375 -14.63 106.02 63.04
C ALA A 375 -16.12 106.41 63.15
N GLY A 376 -16.91 105.80 64.04
CA GLY A 376 -18.37 105.95 64.10
C GLY A 376 -18.97 107.34 64.34
N LEU A 377 -18.15 108.35 64.68
CA LEU A 377 -18.59 109.77 64.78
C LEU A 377 -18.50 110.50 63.43
N VAL A 378 -17.72 109.98 62.48
CA VAL A 378 -17.50 110.59 61.15
C VAL A 378 -18.46 110.00 60.12
N THR A 379 -18.78 108.70 60.23
CA THR A 379 -19.65 107.99 59.28
C THR A 379 -21.15 108.19 59.55
N SER A 380 -21.50 108.76 60.70
CA SER A 380 -22.87 109.11 61.10
C SER A 380 -22.81 110.36 61.97
N PRO A 381 -22.62 111.55 61.36
CA PRO A 381 -22.56 112.80 62.11
C PRO A 381 -23.92 113.08 62.79
N PRO A 382 -23.91 113.75 63.96
CA PRO A 382 -25.12 114.32 64.53
C PRO A 382 -25.71 115.44 63.65
#